data_AF-A0A366KE06-F1
#
_entry.id   AF-A0A366KE06-F1
#
_cell.length_a   1.000
_cell.length_b   1.000
_cell.length_c   1.000
_cell.angle_alpha   90.00
_cell.angle_beta   90.00
_cell.angle_gamma   90.00
#
_symmetry.space_group_name_H-M   'P 1'
#
loop_
_entity.id
_entity.type
_entity.pdbx_description
1 polymer ?
#
loop_
_entity_poly.entity_id
_entity_poly.type
_entity_poly.pdbx_seq_one_letter_code
_entity_poly.pdbx_strand_id
1 'polypeptide(L)'
;MTFTSTFTGNPLETDAAACICHPAAQDGRDQMVRMVRRSQQALDQGARAITAAAGLDWQGDAGEAFRQSLARIGRRSAAQDGPLNETLAAAGRGRP
;
A
#
# COMPACT_ATOMS: atom_id res chain seq x y z
N MET A 1 13.01 23.71 2.72
CA MET A 1 14.16 23.05 3.38
C MET A 1 15.03 22.46 2.28
N THR A 2 16.19 23.06 2.06
CA THR A 2 17.15 22.64 1.03
C THR A 2 18.21 21.81 1.72
N PHE A 3 18.38 20.54 1.32
CA PHE A 3 19.38 19.65 1.88
C PHE A 3 20.67 19.81 1.09
N THR A 4 21.57 20.68 1.55
CA THR A 4 22.89 20.87 0.92
C THR A 4 23.90 19.98 1.63
N SER A 5 24.29 18.87 0.99
CA SER A 5 25.33 17.98 1.51
C SER A 5 26.70 18.61 1.29
N THR A 6 27.43 18.90 2.36
CA THR A 6 28.83 19.36 2.38
C THR A 6 29.83 18.19 2.36
N PHE A 7 29.42 17.01 1.88
CA PHE A 7 30.29 15.84 1.83
C PHE A 7 31.20 15.93 0.59
N THR A 8 32.51 16.07 0.81
CA THR A 8 33.55 16.25 -0.23
C THR A 8 34.24 14.94 -0.66
N GLY A 9 33.85 13.79 -0.10
CA GLY A 9 34.33 12.47 -0.51
C GLY A 9 33.31 11.75 -1.41
N ASN A 10 33.76 10.88 -2.32
CA ASN A 10 32.85 10.00 -3.05
C ASN A 10 32.21 9.03 -2.02
N PRO A 11 30.88 9.07 -1.78
CA PRO A 11 30.23 8.25 -0.75
C PRO A 11 30.29 6.74 -1.05
N LEU A 12 30.83 6.36 -2.20
CA LEU A 12 31.14 4.97 -2.57
C LEU A 12 32.49 4.47 -2.00
N GLU A 13 33.34 5.35 -1.48
CA GLU A 13 34.69 5.01 -0.97
C GLU A 13 34.77 4.94 0.56
N THR A 14 33.79 5.50 1.28
CA THR A 14 33.62 5.36 2.73
C THR A 14 32.60 4.26 3.02
N ASP A 15 32.89 3.42 4.03
CA ASP A 15 32.06 2.32 4.52
C ASP A 15 30.57 2.57 4.30
N ALA A 16 30.01 1.92 3.28
CA ALA A 16 28.63 2.15 2.84
C ALA A 16 27.65 1.99 4.01
N ALA A 17 27.97 1.11 4.96
CA ALA A 17 27.16 0.90 6.17
C ALA A 17 27.01 2.15 7.07
N ALA A 18 27.96 3.09 7.02
CA ALA A 18 27.96 4.32 7.82
C ALA A 18 27.29 5.52 7.11
N CYS A 19 26.86 5.37 5.86
CA CYS A 19 26.24 6.47 5.12
C CYS A 19 24.82 6.77 5.64
N ILE A 20 24.55 8.04 5.95
CA ILE A 20 23.26 8.54 6.48
C ILE A 20 22.04 8.20 5.58
N CYS A 21 22.29 7.90 4.30
CA CYS A 21 21.27 7.46 3.37
C CYS A 21 20.67 6.08 3.72
N HIS A 22 21.39 5.21 4.44
CA HIS A 22 20.90 3.86 4.77
C HIS A 22 19.76 3.88 5.80
N PRO A 23 19.88 4.55 6.96
CA PRO A 23 18.75 4.69 7.89
C PRO A 23 17.52 5.34 7.23
N ALA A 24 17.73 6.42 6.46
CA ALA A 24 16.62 7.09 5.75
C ALA A 24 15.93 6.17 4.72
N ALA A 25 16.69 5.36 3.98
CA ALA A 25 16.14 4.38 3.05
C ALA A 25 15.39 3.25 3.77
N GLN A 26 15.86 2.81 4.95
CA GLN A 26 15.17 1.84 5.79
C GLN A 26 13.85 2.39 6.32
N ASP A 27 13.86 3.60 6.88
CA ASP A 27 12.67 4.27 7.40
C ASP A 27 11.58 4.46 6.32
N GLY A 28 12.00 4.87 5.12
CA GLY A 28 11.09 5.00 3.97
C GLY A 28 10.46 3.66 3.57
N ARG A 29 11.22 2.57 3.58
CA ARG A 29 10.69 1.23 3.31
C ARG A 29 9.73 0.77 4.40
N ASP A 30 10.08 0.96 5.66
CA ASP A 30 9.23 0.60 6.78
C ASP A 30 7.91 1.39 6.75
N GLN A 31 7.96 2.67 6.36
CA GLN A 31 6.77 3.46 6.12
C GLN A 31 5.90 2.89 5.00
N MET A 32 6.49 2.53 3.85
CA MET A 32 5.76 1.89 2.75
C MET A 32 5.12 0.57 3.19
N VAL A 33 5.84 -0.29 3.91
CA VAL A 33 5.31 -1.55 4.44
C VAL A 33 4.12 -1.30 5.36
N ARG A 34 4.20 -0.32 6.26
CA ARG A 34 3.07 0.06 7.13
C ARG A 34 1.87 0.56 6.33
N MET A 35 2.08 1.37 5.29
CA MET A 35 1.01 1.88 4.44
C MET A 35 0.32 0.76 3.65
N VAL A 36 1.09 -0.17 3.09
CA VAL A 36 0.54 -1.33 2.37
C VAL A 36 -0.32 -2.17 3.29
N ARG A 37 0.17 -2.52 4.49
CA ARG A 37 -0.59 -3.31 5.46
C ARG A 37 -1.90 -2.64 5.89
N ARG A 38 -1.88 -1.32 6.12
CA ARG A 38 -3.10 -0.56 6.43
C ARG A 38 -4.09 -0.57 5.26
N SER A 39 -3.58 -0.48 4.03
CA SER A 39 -4.41 -0.54 2.83
C SER A 39 -5.07 -1.91 2.69
N GLN A 40 -4.33 -2.99 2.91
CA GLN A 40 -4.86 -4.36 2.92
C GLN A 40 -5.96 -4.53 3.99
N GLN A 41 -5.72 -4.04 5.22
CA GLN A 41 -6.74 -4.05 6.27
C GLN A 41 -8.00 -3.26 5.88
N ALA A 42 -7.86 -2.13 5.21
CA ALA A 42 -9.01 -1.34 4.74
C ALA A 42 -9.79 -2.06 3.63
N LEU A 43 -9.09 -2.76 2.72
CA LEU A 43 -9.72 -3.58 1.68
C LEU A 43 -10.48 -4.76 2.29
N ASP A 44 -9.91 -5.44 3.29
CA ASP A 44 -10.59 -6.53 4.02
C ASP A 44 -11.87 -6.04 4.72
N GLN A 45 -11.80 -4.88 5.37
CA GLN A 45 -12.97 -4.25 6.00
C GLN A 45 -14.03 -3.88 4.95
N GLY A 46 -13.60 -3.31 3.82
CA GLY A 46 -14.48 -2.99 2.69
C GLY A 46 -15.16 -4.23 2.11
N ALA A 47 -14.43 -5.34 1.94
CA ALA A 47 -14.98 -6.60 1.47
C ALA A 47 -16.07 -7.13 2.41
N ARG A 48 -15.83 -7.11 3.73
CA ARG A 48 -16.83 -7.50 4.73
C ARG A 48 -18.07 -6.61 4.68
N ALA A 49 -17.89 -5.30 4.55
CA ALA A 49 -19.00 -4.36 4.45
C ALA A 49 -19.82 -4.59 3.16
N ILE A 50 -19.17 -4.88 2.04
CA ILE A 50 -19.83 -5.24 0.78
C ILE A 50 -20.64 -6.52 0.94
N THR A 51 -20.08 -7.56 1.55
CA THR A 51 -20.79 -8.82 1.80
C THR A 51 -22.00 -8.61 2.71
N ALA A 52 -21.86 -7.83 3.78
CA ALA A 52 -22.98 -7.51 4.66
C ALA A 52 -24.08 -6.73 3.93
N ALA A 53 -23.70 -5.74 3.13
CA ALA A 53 -24.63 -4.93 2.34
C ALA A 53 -25.33 -5.74 1.23
N ALA A 54 -24.64 -6.72 0.64
CA ALA A 54 -25.22 -7.61 -0.37
C ALA A 54 -26.33 -8.53 0.21
N GLY A 55 -26.33 -8.76 1.53
CA GLY A 55 -27.38 -9.50 2.22
C GLY A 55 -28.67 -8.71 2.50
N LEU A 56 -28.70 -7.41 2.17
CA LEU A 56 -29.91 -6.60 2.32
C LEU A 56 -30.93 -6.97 1.23
N ASP A 57 -32.12 -7.39 1.64
CA ASP A 57 -33.25 -7.64 0.74
C ASP A 57 -33.88 -6.31 0.30
N TRP A 58 -33.19 -5.62 -0.60
CA TRP A 58 -33.68 -4.41 -1.25
C TRP A 58 -34.13 -4.73 -2.68
N GLN A 59 -35.43 -4.62 -2.90
CA GLN A 59 -36.09 -4.94 -4.17
C GLN A 59 -36.28 -3.72 -5.07
N GLY A 60 -36.62 -3.98 -6.34
CA GLY A 60 -36.81 -2.97 -7.39
C GLY A 60 -35.50 -2.43 -7.98
N ASP A 61 -35.64 -1.50 -8.91
CA ASP A 61 -34.53 -0.94 -9.71
C ASP A 61 -33.42 -0.34 -8.85
N ALA A 62 -33.79 0.31 -7.74
CA ALA A 62 -32.82 0.89 -6.81
C ALA A 62 -31.96 -0.19 -6.13
N GLY A 63 -32.57 -1.30 -5.72
CA GLY A 63 -31.86 -2.44 -5.15
C GLY A 63 -30.94 -3.13 -6.15
N GLU A 64 -31.37 -3.23 -7.41
CA GLU A 64 -30.51 -3.74 -8.48
C GLU A 64 -29.31 -2.83 -8.77
N ALA A 65 -29.55 -1.52 -8.92
CA ALA A 65 -28.48 -0.53 -9.09
C ALA A 65 -27.48 -0.56 -7.93
N PHE A 66 -27.97 -0.76 -6.70
CA PHE A 66 -27.14 -0.92 -5.51
C PHE A 66 -26.26 -2.17 -5.59
N ARG A 67 -26.82 -3.34 -5.91
CA ARG A 67 -26.05 -4.60 -6.08
C ARG A 67 -25.00 -4.47 -7.18
N GLN A 68 -25.34 -3.83 -8.30
CA GLN A 68 -24.37 -3.58 -9.38
C GLN A 68 -23.24 -2.65 -8.91
N SER A 69 -23.55 -1.65 -8.08
CA SER A 69 -22.55 -0.76 -7.48
C SER A 69 -21.61 -1.52 -6.54
N LEU A 70 -22.16 -2.33 -5.63
CA LEU A 70 -21.37 -3.20 -4.75
C LEU A 70 -20.45 -4.13 -5.54
N ALA A 71 -20.94 -4.74 -6.61
CA ALA A 71 -20.15 -5.62 -7.48
C ALA A 71 -19.00 -4.86 -8.18
N ARG A 72 -19.24 -3.63 -8.64
CA ARG A 72 -18.18 -2.78 -9.22
C ARG A 72 -17.13 -2.40 -8.19
N ILE A 73 -17.53 -2.01 -6.99
CA ILE A 73 -16.61 -1.64 -5.91
C ILE A 73 -15.78 -2.86 -5.51
N GLY A 74 -16.41 -4.02 -5.28
CA GLY A 74 -15.73 -5.26 -4.92
C GLY A 74 -14.67 -5.68 -5.93
N ARG A 75 -14.96 -5.60 -7.24
CA ARG A 75 -13.97 -5.88 -8.29
C ARG A 75 -12.79 -4.90 -8.27
N ARG A 76 -13.05 -3.60 -8.08
CA ARG A 76 -11.99 -2.58 -8.01
C ARG A 76 -11.11 -2.75 -6.78
N SER A 77 -11.70 -3.12 -5.64
CA SER A 77 -10.99 -3.42 -4.40
C SER A 77 -10.10 -4.65 -4.55
N ALA A 78 -10.63 -5.76 -5.09
CA ALA A 78 -9.85 -6.98 -5.33
C ALA A 78 -8.68 -6.76 -6.30
N ALA A 79 -8.84 -5.87 -7.27
CA ALA A 79 -7.76 -5.51 -8.19
C ALA A 79 -6.57 -4.78 -7.53
N GLN A 80 -6.71 -4.32 -6.28
CA GLN A 80 -5.61 -3.66 -5.54
C GLN A 80 -4.62 -4.65 -4.91
N ASP A 81 -4.99 -5.92 -4.75
CA ASP A 81 -4.12 -6.90 -4.07
C ASP A 81 -2.80 -7.12 -4.80
N GLY A 82 -2.84 -7.20 -6.13
CA GLY A 82 -1.64 -7.35 -6.97
C GLY A 82 -0.63 -6.20 -6.76
N PRO A 83 -1.01 -4.94 -7.04
CA PRO A 83 -0.15 -3.77 -6.83
C PRO A 83 0.38 -3.63 -5.40
N LEU A 84 -0.44 -3.94 -4.39
CA LEU A 84 -0.02 -3.90 -2.99
C LEU A 84 1.02 -4.98 -2.66
N ASN A 85 0.84 -6.20 -3.16
CA ASN A 85 1.79 -7.29 -2.98
C ASN A 85 3.12 -7.02 -3.72
N GLU A 86 3.05 -6.44 -4.92
CA GLU A 86 4.23 -6.00 -5.67
C GLU A 86 5.02 -4.92 -4.93
N THR A 87 4.31 -3.95 -4.35
CA THR A 87 4.90 -2.88 -3.53
C THR A 87 5.59 -3.46 -2.29
N LEU A 88 4.96 -4.42 -1.62
CA LEU A 88 5.53 -5.11 -0.46
C LEU A 88 6.79 -5.90 -0.85
N ALA A 89 6.74 -6.64 -1.97
CA ALA A 89 7.89 -7.39 -2.48
C ALA A 89 9.05 -6.46 -2.86
N ALA A 90 8.77 -5.30 -3.47
CA ALA A 90 9.78 -4.29 -3.78
C ALA A 90 10.43 -3.71 -2.52
N ALA A 91 9.64 -3.42 -1.48
CA ALA A 91 10.15 -2.93 -0.21
C ALA A 91 11.03 -3.98 0.52
N GLY A 92 10.73 -5.28 0.35
CA GLY A 92 11.50 -6.38 0.96
C GLY A 92 12.82 -6.74 0.25
N ARG A 93 12.95 -6.45 -1.05
CA ARG A 93 14.08 -6.88 -1.90
C ARG A 93 15.44 -6.21 -1.65
N GLY A 94 15.52 -5.20 -0.76
CA GLY A 94 16.76 -4.48 -0.51
C GLY A 94 17.34 -4.65 0.89
N ARG A 95 16.95 -5.69 1.63
CA ARG A 95 17.55 -6.00 2.92
C ARG A 95 18.98 -6.52 2.66
N PRO A 96 20.04 -5.85 3.15
CA PRO A 96 21.40 -6.35 3.02
C PRO A 96 21.57 -7.69 3.75
#